data_AF-A0AA38UUS3-F1
#
_entry.id   AF-A0AA38UUS3-F1
#
_cell.length_a   1.000
_cell.length_b   1.000
_cell.length_c   1.000
_cell.angle_alpha   90.00
_cell.angle_beta   90.00
_cell.angle_gamma   90.00
#
_symmetry.space_group_name_H-M   'P 1'
#
loop_
_entity.id
_entity.type
_entity.pdbx_description
1 polymer ?
#
loop_
_entity_poly.entity_id
_entity_poly.type
_entity_poly.pdbx_seq_one_letter_code
_entity_poly.pdbx_strand_id
1 'polypeptide(L)'
;MFSTVTSTSTRLLRVFQHNAYGSIRVIARPLSNAQDSSTRQLTPQTAAHVAALPPTPSRPTSRPTPWLKPLEMLQYLVPLDSSIPWKLHTANALLRRNGIPSKNLPVGNGLFFLGSYYFSDVAGAYEFAEEVKKISREEMHDPSFMRINEQASHHQDGKRTDAETGNKKPAQVYIRINTHEAYIPNEILDLRLGTPAQDVTPFPEKLEIPGITMRDVRFVMLVDKLFRDRFLPLASESDSDFQPADDNKTGLVSLVYPPQVYANIDSGSHLKMIEKLASSIQKSDTSESIPAESIQRLAGLISSIFRHRFCPCCGLPHRLTECPVRFEYPPTTEQLCKHCKKEGHWSSDCEQAGKPENRNDNVVVNSSLEGSPEV
;
A
#
# COMPACT_ATOMS: atom_id res chain seq x y z
N MET A 1 55.07 -32.39 11.74
CA MET A 1 54.44 -31.20 12.35
C MET A 1 53.50 -30.58 11.34
N PHE A 2 52.23 -30.99 11.34
CA PHE A 2 51.14 -30.31 10.63
C PHE A 2 49.92 -30.41 11.53
N SER A 3 49.46 -29.28 12.06
CA SER A 3 48.29 -29.20 12.93
C SER A 3 47.05 -29.02 12.07
N THR A 4 46.15 -30.01 12.12
CA THR A 4 44.78 -29.94 11.62
C THR A 4 43.91 -29.26 12.66
N VAL A 5 43.26 -28.15 12.30
CA VAL A 5 42.21 -27.51 13.10
C VAL A 5 40.87 -27.88 12.48
N THR A 6 40.13 -28.75 13.17
CA THR A 6 38.72 -29.05 12.87
C THR A 6 37.83 -27.96 13.45
N SER A 7 37.21 -27.15 12.58
CA SER A 7 36.17 -26.19 12.96
C SER A 7 34.81 -26.86 12.85
N THR A 8 34.21 -27.19 13.99
CA THR A 8 32.80 -27.61 14.12
C THR A 8 31.88 -26.42 13.82
N SER A 9 31.21 -26.46 12.67
CA SER A 9 30.19 -25.50 12.28
C SER A 9 28.84 -25.89 12.89
N THR A 10 28.46 -25.24 13.98
CA THR A 10 27.12 -25.35 14.58
C THR A 10 26.10 -24.67 13.68
N ARG A 11 25.31 -25.45 12.95
CA ARG A 11 24.15 -24.99 12.16
C ARG A 11 23.03 -24.56 13.12
N LEU A 12 22.90 -23.25 13.35
CA LEU A 12 21.69 -22.68 13.96
C LEU A 12 20.59 -22.60 12.90
N LEU A 13 19.61 -23.48 13.01
CA LEU A 13 18.30 -23.36 12.36
C LEU A 13 17.56 -22.16 12.98
N ARG A 14 17.57 -21.01 12.29
CA ARG A 14 16.66 -19.90 12.62
C ARG A 14 15.29 -20.21 12.04
N VAL A 15 14.34 -20.53 12.91
CA VAL A 15 12.91 -20.56 12.58
C VAL A 15 12.40 -19.13 12.68
N PHE A 16 12.15 -18.48 11.54
CA PHE A 16 11.43 -17.22 11.49
C PHE A 16 9.93 -17.50 11.43
N GLN A 17 9.21 -17.26 12.53
CA GLN A 17 7.75 -17.15 12.47
C GLN A 17 7.38 -15.78 11.89
N HIS A 18 7.07 -15.76 10.60
CA HIS A 18 6.41 -14.62 9.97
C HIS A 18 4.96 -14.54 10.44
N ASN A 19 4.62 -13.52 11.23
CA ASN A 19 3.22 -13.08 11.30
C ASN A 19 2.88 -12.41 9.96
N ALA A 20 1.75 -12.77 9.36
CA ALA A 20 1.23 -12.25 8.08
C ALA A 20 1.01 -10.71 8.03
N TYR A 21 1.39 -10.00 9.07
CA TYR A 21 1.07 -8.59 9.32
C TYR A 21 2.26 -7.65 9.14
N GLY A 22 3.49 -8.16 9.08
CA GLY A 22 4.71 -7.34 8.89
C GLY A 22 4.86 -6.15 9.85
N SER A 23 4.06 -6.07 10.92
CA SER A 23 3.85 -4.84 11.67
C SER A 23 4.76 -4.73 12.88
N ILE A 24 5.60 -3.70 12.86
CA ILE A 24 6.50 -3.38 13.95
C ILE A 24 5.78 -2.41 14.89
N ARG A 25 5.74 -2.78 16.17
CA ARG A 25 4.92 -2.13 17.20
C ARG A 25 5.76 -1.16 18.00
N VAL A 26 5.50 0.15 17.87
CA VAL A 26 6.04 1.17 18.78
C VAL A 26 5.01 1.45 19.86
N ILE A 27 5.33 1.11 21.10
CA ILE A 27 4.46 1.42 22.24
C ILE A 27 4.93 2.76 22.82
N ALA A 28 4.22 3.83 22.46
CA ALA A 28 4.37 5.13 23.10
C ALA A 28 3.95 5.05 24.57
N ARG A 29 4.69 5.71 25.48
CA ARG A 29 4.29 5.94 26.87
C ARG A 29 4.02 7.43 27.07
N PRO A 30 2.90 7.83 27.69
CA PRO A 30 2.65 9.24 27.97
C PRO A 30 3.70 9.78 28.95
N LEU A 31 4.27 10.94 28.62
CA LEU A 31 5.10 11.70 29.54
C LEU A 31 4.17 12.37 30.55
N SER A 32 4.27 11.98 31.82
CA SER A 32 3.62 12.70 32.91
C SER A 32 4.13 14.14 32.97
N ASN A 33 3.22 15.11 32.92
CA ASN A 33 3.39 16.56 32.98
C ASN A 33 4.70 17.03 33.64
N ALA A 34 5.76 17.21 32.84
CA ALA A 34 6.91 18.02 33.19
C ALA A 34 6.96 19.18 32.18
N GLN A 35 6.52 20.36 32.62
CA GLN A 35 6.68 21.61 31.89
C GLN A 35 8.14 22.06 32.00
N ASP A 36 9.04 21.46 31.22
CA ASP A 36 10.37 22.04 31.00
C ASP A 36 10.56 22.33 29.52
N SER A 37 10.65 23.62 29.22
CA SER A 37 10.89 24.21 27.91
C SER A 37 12.40 24.24 27.58
N SER A 38 13.10 23.17 27.97
CA SER A 38 14.50 22.96 27.56
C SER A 38 14.54 22.46 26.11
N THR A 39 15.47 23.01 25.33
CA THR A 39 15.68 22.71 23.92
C THR A 39 15.96 21.21 23.74
N ARG A 40 14.91 20.44 23.40
CA ARG A 40 14.96 18.98 23.25
C ARG A 40 15.90 18.60 22.10
N GLN A 41 16.99 17.89 22.40
CA GLN A 41 17.82 17.25 21.38
C GLN A 41 17.24 15.87 21.04
N LEU A 42 17.03 15.61 19.75
CA LEU A 42 16.63 14.31 19.23
C LEU A 42 17.78 13.31 19.40
N THR A 43 17.46 12.03 19.64
CA THR A 43 18.50 11.00 19.60
C THR A 43 19.14 10.95 18.20
N PRO A 44 20.45 10.63 18.06
CA PRO A 44 21.12 10.60 16.77
C PRO A 44 20.45 9.70 15.72
N GLN A 45 19.83 8.60 16.14
CA GLN A 45 19.09 7.69 15.24
C GLN A 45 17.75 8.29 14.78
N THR A 46 17.02 8.97 15.66
CA THR A 46 15.80 9.70 15.28
C THR A 46 16.17 10.85 14.34
N ALA A 47 17.27 11.55 14.60
CA ALA A 47 17.78 12.62 13.75
C ALA A 47 18.19 12.12 12.36
N ALA A 48 18.91 11.00 12.27
CA ALA A 48 19.30 10.39 10.99
C ALA A 48 18.08 9.90 10.18
N HIS A 49 17.08 9.35 10.86
CA HIS A 49 15.85 8.92 10.21
C HIS A 49 14.99 10.10 9.71
N VAL A 50 14.89 11.17 10.50
CA VAL A 50 14.20 12.42 10.10
C VAL A 50 14.94 13.11 8.96
N ALA A 51 16.27 13.10 8.97
CA ALA A 51 17.10 13.65 7.88
C ALA A 51 16.92 12.91 6.55
N ALA A 52 16.42 11.66 6.58
CA ALA A 52 16.14 10.88 5.38
C ALA A 52 14.74 11.13 4.79
N LEU A 53 13.88 11.89 5.48
CA LEU A 53 12.58 12.27 4.93
C LEU A 53 12.71 13.48 4.00
N PRO A 54 11.94 13.54 2.91
CA PRO A 54 11.87 14.75 2.09
C PRO A 54 11.38 15.94 2.93
N PRO A 55 11.66 17.19 2.52
CA PRO A 55 11.14 18.36 3.21
C PRO A 55 9.61 18.35 3.20
N THR A 56 8.99 18.80 4.30
CA THR A 56 7.53 18.89 4.36
C THR A 56 7.05 19.87 3.28
N PRO A 57 6.18 19.45 2.36
CA PRO A 57 5.78 20.32 1.26
C PRO A 57 4.94 21.49 1.75
N SER A 58 4.93 22.58 1.00
CA SER A 58 4.08 23.73 1.27
C SER A 58 2.60 23.35 1.20
N ARG A 59 1.77 24.05 1.98
CA ARG A 59 0.32 23.86 1.96
C ARG A 59 -0.25 24.14 0.55
N PRO A 60 -0.96 23.18 -0.08
CA PRO A 60 -1.56 23.43 -1.39
C PRO A 60 -2.70 24.43 -1.30
N THR A 61 -2.70 25.42 -2.19
CA THR A 61 -3.72 26.49 -2.25
C THR A 61 -4.79 26.24 -3.32
N SER A 62 -4.53 25.39 -4.31
CA SER A 62 -5.45 25.11 -5.41
C SER A 62 -6.59 24.16 -5.01
N ARG A 63 -7.77 24.35 -5.59
CA ARG A 63 -8.92 23.43 -5.55
C ARG A 63 -9.59 23.37 -6.95
N PRO A 64 -10.00 22.19 -7.46
CA PRO A 64 -9.72 20.85 -6.92
C PRO A 64 -8.22 20.55 -6.92
N THR A 65 -7.79 19.64 -6.04
CA THR A 65 -6.35 19.37 -5.88
C THR A 65 -5.94 18.25 -6.84
N PRO A 66 -4.88 18.40 -7.64
CA PRO A 66 -4.40 17.30 -8.47
C PRO A 66 -3.92 16.15 -7.59
N TRP A 67 -4.05 14.92 -8.08
CA TRP A 67 -3.22 13.83 -7.58
C TRP A 67 -1.74 14.18 -7.71
N LEU A 68 -0.90 13.51 -6.92
CA LEU A 68 0.53 13.59 -7.11
C LEU A 68 0.93 13.22 -8.54
N LYS A 69 1.80 14.02 -9.14
CA LYS A 69 2.48 13.70 -10.39
C LYS A 69 3.46 12.55 -10.19
N PRO A 70 3.88 11.85 -11.26
CA PRO A 70 4.83 10.73 -11.13
C PRO A 70 6.11 11.08 -10.35
N LEU A 71 6.69 12.26 -10.59
CA LEU A 71 7.89 12.71 -9.88
C LEU A 71 7.62 12.99 -8.40
N GLU A 72 6.50 13.63 -8.08
CA GLU A 72 6.08 13.87 -6.69
C GLU A 72 5.80 12.54 -5.97
N MET A 73 5.22 11.56 -6.67
CA MET A 73 5.02 10.22 -6.12
C MET A 73 6.35 9.54 -5.76
N LEU A 74 7.37 9.67 -6.61
CA LEU A 74 8.72 9.14 -6.32
C LEU A 74 9.38 9.89 -5.17
N GLN A 75 9.26 11.22 -5.15
CA GLN A 75 9.87 12.06 -4.13
C GLN A 75 9.26 11.83 -2.74
N TYR A 76 7.94 11.63 -2.66
CA TYR A 76 7.24 11.57 -1.38
C TYR A 76 6.72 10.17 -1.03
N LEU A 77 6.01 9.49 -1.92
CA LEU A 77 5.37 8.22 -1.53
C LEU A 77 6.39 7.12 -1.27
N VAL A 78 7.43 7.02 -2.10
CA VAL A 78 8.43 5.95 -1.95
C VAL A 78 9.21 6.08 -0.64
N PRO A 79 9.75 7.25 -0.25
CA PRO A 79 10.41 7.42 1.04
C PRO A 79 9.46 7.27 2.23
N LEU A 80 8.23 7.80 2.15
CA LEU A 80 7.29 7.70 3.25
C LEU A 80 6.90 6.24 3.53
N ASP A 81 6.66 5.44 2.48
CA ASP A 81 6.30 4.03 2.66
C ASP A 81 7.44 3.19 3.27
N SER A 82 8.70 3.61 3.12
CA SER A 82 9.84 2.97 3.81
C SER A 82 10.11 3.50 5.21
N SER A 83 9.76 4.75 5.49
CA SER A 83 10.28 5.45 6.68
C SER A 83 9.26 5.62 7.79
N ILE A 84 7.97 5.79 7.49
CA ILE A 84 6.96 6.11 8.51
C ILE A 84 5.90 5.00 8.59
N PRO A 85 5.11 4.89 9.68
CA PRO A 85 4.14 3.81 9.87
C PRO A 85 2.89 3.95 8.98
N TRP A 86 3.00 4.67 7.86
CA TRP A 86 1.94 4.86 6.89
C TRP A 86 2.18 3.98 5.68
N LYS A 87 1.17 3.20 5.33
CA LYS A 87 1.19 2.33 4.16
C LYS A 87 0.24 2.84 3.11
N LEU A 88 0.68 2.79 1.86
CA LEU A 88 -0.19 3.10 0.75
C LEU A 88 -1.05 1.90 0.39
N HIS A 89 -2.34 2.12 0.32
CA HIS A 89 -3.30 1.10 -0.04
C HIS A 89 -4.17 1.56 -1.20
N THR A 90 -4.56 0.60 -2.01
CA THR A 90 -5.70 0.75 -2.92
C THR A 90 -6.98 0.31 -2.20
N ALA A 91 -8.11 0.85 -2.61
CA ALA A 91 -9.44 0.43 -2.14
C ALA A 91 -9.63 -1.10 -2.10
N ASN A 92 -9.07 -1.80 -3.09
CA ASN A 92 -9.19 -3.25 -3.22
C ASN A 92 -8.39 -4.03 -2.16
N ALA A 93 -7.24 -3.50 -1.72
CA ALA A 93 -6.41 -4.17 -0.71
C ALA A 93 -7.17 -4.37 0.61
N LEU A 94 -8.02 -3.40 0.99
CA LEU A 94 -8.87 -3.54 2.18
C LEU A 94 -9.99 -4.56 1.98
N LEU A 95 -10.61 -4.60 0.80
CA LEU A 95 -11.72 -5.52 0.50
C LEU A 95 -11.28 -6.98 0.61
N ARG A 96 -10.14 -7.32 0.00
CA ARG A 96 -9.58 -8.68 0.08
C ARG A 96 -9.22 -9.07 1.50
N ARG A 97 -8.66 -8.16 2.28
CA ARG A 97 -8.16 -8.44 3.62
C ARG A 97 -9.26 -8.78 4.63
N ASN A 98 -10.42 -8.14 4.50
CA ASN A 98 -11.51 -8.31 5.48
C ASN A 98 -12.52 -9.39 5.08
N GLY A 99 -12.30 -10.11 3.96
CA GLY A 99 -13.27 -11.07 3.44
C GLY A 99 -14.62 -10.43 3.07
N ILE A 100 -14.69 -9.10 3.00
CA ILE A 100 -15.93 -8.38 2.74
C ILE A 100 -16.19 -8.45 1.23
N PRO A 101 -17.35 -8.97 0.80
CA PRO A 101 -17.71 -8.98 -0.60
C PRO A 101 -17.65 -7.54 -1.16
N SER A 102 -16.87 -7.35 -2.22
CA SER A 102 -16.65 -6.04 -2.89
C SER A 102 -17.94 -5.31 -3.32
N LYS A 103 -19.10 -5.97 -3.28
CA LYS A 103 -20.38 -5.45 -3.75
C LYS A 103 -21.01 -4.40 -2.83
N ASN A 104 -20.71 -4.39 -1.53
CA ASN A 104 -21.46 -3.60 -0.54
C ASN A 104 -20.70 -2.39 0.03
N LEU A 105 -19.46 -2.15 -0.43
CA LEU A 105 -18.62 -1.09 0.11
C LEU A 105 -18.50 0.04 -0.92
N PRO A 106 -18.89 1.29 -0.58
CA PRO A 106 -18.70 2.48 -1.41
C PRO A 106 -17.23 2.95 -1.37
N VAL A 107 -16.28 2.01 -1.32
CA VAL A 107 -14.87 2.35 -1.34
C VAL A 107 -14.55 2.72 -2.78
N GLY A 108 -14.46 4.02 -3.04
CA GLY A 108 -14.19 4.59 -4.34
C GLY A 108 -12.87 4.13 -4.95
N ASN A 109 -12.71 4.37 -6.24
CA ASN A 109 -11.45 4.14 -6.95
C ASN A 109 -10.43 5.12 -6.39
N GLY A 110 -9.25 4.64 -5.97
CA GLY A 110 -8.30 5.54 -5.37
C GLY A 110 -7.16 4.92 -4.57
N LEU A 111 -6.24 5.81 -4.24
CA LEU A 111 -5.17 5.60 -3.29
C LEU A 111 -5.52 6.28 -1.96
N PHE A 112 -5.12 5.66 -0.87
CA PHE A 112 -5.15 6.30 0.44
C PHE A 112 -3.97 5.81 1.28
N PHE A 113 -3.59 6.65 2.24
CA PHE A 113 -2.64 6.32 3.27
C PHE A 113 -3.37 5.73 4.47
N LEU A 114 -2.81 4.67 5.07
CA LEU A 114 -3.27 4.10 6.32
C LEU A 114 -2.12 4.08 7.33
N GLY A 115 -2.28 4.83 8.42
CA GLY A 115 -1.35 4.90 9.53
C GLY A 115 -1.90 4.15 10.76
N SER A 116 -0.99 3.59 11.56
CA SER A 116 -1.31 2.93 12.82
C SER A 116 -0.31 3.30 13.89
N TYR A 117 -0.80 3.91 14.97
CA TYR A 117 -0.01 4.34 16.12
C TYR A 117 -0.45 3.58 17.36
N TYR A 118 0.51 3.09 18.16
CA TYR A 118 0.23 2.29 19.33
C TYR A 118 0.69 2.99 20.61
N PHE A 119 -0.10 2.83 21.67
CA PHE A 119 0.07 3.50 22.96
C PHE A 119 -0.02 2.49 24.09
N SER A 120 0.71 2.74 25.17
CA SER A 120 0.65 1.92 26.40
C SER A 120 -0.73 1.95 27.05
N ASP A 121 -1.44 3.06 26.88
CA ASP A 121 -2.73 3.31 27.50
C ASP A 121 -3.65 4.10 26.56
N VAL A 122 -4.92 4.08 26.92
CA VAL A 122 -6.01 4.68 26.15
C VAL A 122 -5.95 6.21 26.23
N ALA A 123 -5.49 6.78 27.35
CA ALA A 123 -5.42 8.23 27.53
C ALA A 123 -4.44 8.88 26.54
N GLY A 124 -3.24 8.31 26.37
CA GLY A 124 -2.27 8.78 25.38
C GLY A 124 -2.77 8.65 23.93
N ALA A 125 -3.53 7.60 23.64
CA ALA A 125 -4.18 7.45 22.33
C ALA A 125 -5.23 8.54 22.06
N TYR A 126 -6.04 8.91 23.06
CA TYR A 126 -7.00 10.01 22.97
C TYR A 126 -6.31 11.36 22.82
N GLU A 127 -5.26 11.63 23.61
CA GLU A 127 -4.49 12.86 23.50
C GLU A 127 -3.90 13.02 22.09
N PHE A 128 -3.26 11.97 21.57
CA PHE A 128 -2.74 11.97 20.22
C PHE A 128 -3.83 12.24 19.17
N ALA A 129 -4.99 11.59 19.29
CA ALA A 129 -6.11 11.81 18.37
C ALA A 129 -6.63 13.26 18.40
N GLU A 130 -6.66 13.91 19.56
CA GLU A 130 -7.05 15.33 19.68
C GLU A 130 -6.02 16.27 19.03
N GLU A 131 -4.73 15.97 19.15
CA GLU A 131 -3.67 16.72 18.47
C GLU A 131 -3.72 16.52 16.95
N VAL A 132 -4.02 15.32 16.48
CA VAL A 132 -4.26 15.07 15.04
C VAL A 132 -5.44 15.90 14.54
N LYS A 133 -6.52 16.04 15.32
CA LYS A 133 -7.66 16.92 14.96
C LYS A 133 -7.25 18.40 14.88
N LYS A 134 -6.28 18.85 15.68
CA LYS A 134 -5.72 20.21 15.56
C LYS A 134 -5.02 20.38 14.21
N ILE A 135 -4.16 19.44 13.83
CA ILE A 135 -3.50 19.42 12.51
C ILE A 135 -4.55 19.44 11.39
N SER A 136 -5.63 18.66 11.50
CA SER A 136 -6.72 18.66 10.51
C SER A 136 -7.38 20.02 10.34
N ARG A 137 -7.66 20.73 11.44
CA ARG A 137 -8.22 22.09 11.39
C ARG A 137 -7.26 23.09 10.76
N GLU A 138 -5.99 23.05 11.15
CA GLU A 138 -4.95 23.95 10.63
C GLU A 138 -4.72 23.74 9.14
N GLU A 139 -4.62 22.49 8.70
CA GLU A 139 -4.43 22.11 7.30
C GLU A 139 -5.72 22.17 6.47
N MET A 140 -6.88 22.38 7.12
CA MET A 140 -8.22 22.26 6.50
C MET A 140 -8.34 20.95 5.71
N HIS A 141 -7.92 19.86 6.35
CA HIS A 141 -7.85 18.53 5.77
C HIS A 141 -8.17 17.46 6.79
N ASP A 142 -9.39 16.92 6.71
CA ASP A 142 -9.85 15.91 7.65
C ASP A 142 -9.46 14.49 7.19
N PRO A 143 -9.06 13.60 8.12
CA PRO A 143 -8.89 12.20 7.81
C PRO A 143 -10.23 11.59 7.37
N SER A 144 -10.20 10.90 6.22
CA SER A 144 -11.33 10.11 5.73
C SER A 144 -11.85 9.09 6.75
N PHE A 145 -10.99 8.65 7.67
CA PHE A 145 -11.37 7.81 8.80
C PHE A 145 -10.33 7.95 9.91
N MET A 146 -10.78 8.10 11.15
CA MET A 146 -9.94 7.99 12.34
C MET A 146 -10.67 7.20 13.41
N ARG A 147 -10.01 6.20 14.00
CA ARG A 147 -10.60 5.34 15.03
C ARG A 147 -9.58 5.00 16.10
N ILE A 148 -10.02 5.10 17.34
CA ILE A 148 -9.29 4.57 18.48
C ILE A 148 -9.82 3.16 18.75
N ASN A 149 -8.93 2.19 18.73
CA ASN A 149 -9.22 0.83 19.15
C ASN A 149 -8.77 0.67 20.60
N GLU A 150 -9.74 0.86 21.48
CA GLU A 150 -9.67 0.42 22.86
C GLU A 150 -9.98 -1.06 22.89
N GLN A 151 -9.02 -1.93 22.53
CA GLN A 151 -9.18 -3.34 22.89
C GLN A 151 -8.92 -3.51 24.39
N ALA A 152 -9.80 -2.91 25.22
CA ALA A 152 -10.26 -3.63 26.39
C ALA A 152 -10.82 -4.95 25.87
N SER A 153 -10.36 -6.05 26.43
CA SER A 153 -10.85 -7.41 26.22
C SER A 153 -12.38 -7.45 26.16
N HIS A 154 -12.97 -7.28 24.97
CA HIS A 154 -14.37 -7.51 24.73
C HIS A 154 -14.57 -9.03 24.77
N HIS A 155 -14.78 -9.52 25.99
CA HIS A 155 -15.48 -10.76 26.28
C HIS A 155 -16.86 -10.68 25.63
N GLN A 156 -17.00 -11.18 24.40
CA GLN A 156 -18.31 -11.25 23.77
C GLN A 156 -19.09 -12.53 24.12
N ASP A 157 -18.47 -13.55 24.75
CA ASP A 157 -19.15 -14.83 25.00
C ASP A 157 -18.79 -15.54 26.32
N GLY A 158 -18.47 -14.81 27.40
CA GLY A 158 -18.37 -15.38 28.76
C GLY A 158 -17.32 -16.48 29.00
N LYS A 159 -16.65 -16.99 27.97
CA LYS A 159 -15.55 -17.95 28.08
C LYS A 159 -14.27 -17.17 28.32
N ARG A 160 -13.83 -17.20 29.59
CA ARG A 160 -12.44 -16.98 29.98
C ARG A 160 -11.58 -18.04 29.29
N THR A 161 -11.08 -17.75 28.11
CA THR A 161 -9.88 -18.40 27.60
C THR A 161 -8.74 -17.40 27.78
N ASP A 162 -7.89 -17.73 28.74
CA ASP A 162 -6.49 -17.31 28.84
C ASP A 162 -6.23 -15.95 29.51
N ALA A 163 -6.75 -15.78 30.72
CA ALA A 163 -6.32 -14.74 31.67
C ALA A 163 -4.86 -14.93 32.16
N GLU A 164 -4.20 -16.05 31.85
CA GLU A 164 -2.88 -16.38 32.39
C GLU A 164 -1.70 -15.67 31.70
N THR A 165 -1.87 -15.07 30.53
CA THR A 165 -0.73 -14.42 29.85
C THR A 165 -0.61 -12.92 30.13
N GLY A 166 -1.55 -12.28 30.82
CA GLY A 166 -1.45 -10.87 31.27
C GLY A 166 -1.24 -9.81 30.16
N ASN A 167 -1.21 -10.21 28.89
CA ASN A 167 -0.82 -9.35 27.78
C ASN A 167 -2.01 -8.49 27.31
N LYS A 168 -2.27 -7.41 28.05
CA LYS A 168 -3.17 -6.35 27.61
C LYS A 168 -2.68 -5.83 26.25
N LYS A 169 -3.56 -5.84 25.25
CA LYS A 169 -3.21 -5.27 23.94
C LYS A 169 -3.04 -3.75 24.08
N PRO A 170 -2.03 -3.15 23.42
CA PRO A 170 -1.85 -1.71 23.44
C PRO A 170 -3.05 -1.00 22.82
N ALA A 171 -3.36 0.19 23.31
CA ALA A 171 -4.32 1.06 22.64
C ALA A 171 -3.77 1.47 21.27
N GLN A 172 -4.65 1.67 20.30
CA GLN A 172 -4.22 1.93 18.93
C GLN A 172 -5.06 3.01 18.27
N VAL A 173 -4.42 3.95 17.58
CA VAL A 173 -5.06 4.96 16.74
C VAL A 173 -4.83 4.61 15.27
N TYR A 174 -5.92 4.37 14.55
CA TYR A 174 -5.94 4.15 13.12
C TYR A 174 -6.33 5.43 12.41
N ILE A 175 -5.56 5.83 11.39
CA ILE A 175 -5.83 7.02 10.60
C ILE A 175 -5.76 6.66 9.12
N ARG A 176 -6.81 7.02 8.38
CA ARG A 176 -6.88 6.91 6.93
C ARG A 176 -7.02 8.31 6.33
N ILE A 177 -6.19 8.63 5.36
CA ILE A 177 -6.22 9.94 4.70
C ILE A 177 -6.13 9.79 3.18
N ASN A 178 -7.00 10.51 2.50
CA ASN A 178 -7.03 10.72 1.06
C ASN A 178 -7.89 11.96 0.78
N THR A 179 -7.64 12.62 -0.35
CA THR A 179 -8.50 13.69 -0.83
C THR A 179 -9.64 13.08 -1.63
N HIS A 180 -10.89 13.45 -1.34
CA HIS A 180 -12.08 12.89 -1.99
C HIS A 180 -12.33 13.48 -3.40
N GLU A 181 -12.10 14.78 -3.55
CA GLU A 181 -12.31 15.57 -4.78
C GLU A 181 -10.95 15.92 -5.40
N ALA A 182 -10.28 14.89 -5.93
CA ALA A 182 -8.99 15.05 -6.58
C ALA A 182 -9.07 14.62 -8.04
N TYR A 183 -8.54 15.44 -8.94
CA TYR A 183 -8.49 15.09 -10.37
C TYR A 183 -7.18 14.39 -10.69
N ILE A 184 -7.22 13.50 -11.69
CA ILE A 184 -6.04 12.78 -12.15
C ILE A 184 -5.29 13.64 -13.18
N PRO A 185 -4.02 14.02 -12.95
CA PRO A 185 -3.21 14.74 -13.94
C PRO A 185 -3.01 13.94 -15.22
N ASN A 186 -2.85 14.61 -16.35
CA ASN A 186 -2.59 13.98 -17.65
C ASN A 186 -1.35 13.08 -17.59
N GLU A 187 -0.33 13.47 -16.83
CA GLU A 187 0.89 12.69 -16.64
C GLU A 187 0.63 11.31 -16.01
N ILE A 188 -0.43 11.16 -15.21
CA ILE A 188 -0.88 9.88 -14.65
C ILE A 188 -1.83 9.16 -15.63
N LEU A 189 -2.67 9.90 -16.35
CA LEU A 189 -3.58 9.34 -17.36
C LEU A 189 -2.84 8.71 -18.54
N ASP A 190 -1.70 9.26 -18.95
CA ASP A 190 -0.87 8.77 -20.05
C ASP A 190 -0.16 7.45 -19.70
N LEU A 191 -0.02 7.17 -18.40
CA LEU A 191 0.50 5.92 -17.86
C LEU A 191 -0.53 4.79 -17.86
N ARG A 192 -1.80 5.08 -18.20
CA ARG A 192 -2.80 4.02 -18.38
C ARG A 192 -2.32 3.02 -19.44
N LEU A 193 -2.59 1.76 -19.14
CA LEU A 193 -2.43 0.70 -20.12
C LEU A 193 -3.43 0.94 -21.24
N GLY A 194 -3.02 0.69 -22.49
CA GLY A 194 -3.93 0.80 -23.62
C GLY A 194 -5.14 -0.09 -23.42
N THR A 195 -6.34 0.48 -23.48
CA THR A 195 -7.60 -0.28 -23.39
C THR A 195 -8.26 -0.35 -24.76
N PRO A 196 -8.94 -1.45 -25.13
CA PRO A 196 -9.50 -1.65 -26.47
C PRO A 196 -10.36 -0.49 -26.99
N ALA A 197 -11.17 0.16 -26.13
CA ALA A 197 -12.07 1.24 -26.51
C ALA A 197 -11.53 2.64 -26.18
N GLN A 198 -10.24 2.80 -25.85
CA GLN A 198 -9.69 4.05 -25.34
C GLN A 198 -9.97 5.26 -26.24
N ASP A 199 -9.90 5.07 -27.56
CA ASP A 199 -10.05 6.16 -28.54
C ASP A 199 -11.50 6.67 -28.67
N VAL A 200 -12.49 5.82 -28.35
CA VAL A 200 -13.93 6.17 -28.43
C VAL A 200 -14.52 6.52 -27.07
N THR A 201 -13.77 6.31 -25.99
CA THR A 201 -14.17 6.69 -24.63
C THR A 201 -13.10 7.61 -24.03
N PRO A 202 -13.07 8.89 -24.45
CA PRO A 202 -12.12 9.84 -23.92
C PRO A 202 -12.28 9.98 -22.41
N PHE A 203 -11.16 10.10 -21.71
CA PHE A 203 -11.20 10.28 -20.27
C PHE A 203 -11.72 11.69 -19.96
N PRO A 204 -12.66 11.86 -19.01
CA PRO A 204 -13.12 13.18 -18.64
C PRO A 204 -11.96 14.00 -18.05
N GLU A 205 -11.69 15.19 -18.59
CA GLU A 205 -10.61 16.08 -18.14
C GLU A 205 -10.69 16.42 -16.64
N LYS A 206 -11.90 16.39 -16.08
CA LYS A 206 -12.20 16.71 -14.69
C LYS A 206 -12.78 15.53 -13.93
N LEU A 207 -12.36 14.30 -14.26
CA LEU A 207 -12.79 13.16 -13.46
C LEU A 207 -12.21 13.29 -12.05
N GLU A 208 -13.09 13.55 -11.08
CA GLU A 208 -12.75 13.58 -9.67
C GLU A 208 -12.90 12.19 -9.07
N ILE A 209 -11.80 11.65 -8.55
CA ILE A 209 -11.79 10.40 -7.81
C ILE A 209 -10.91 10.52 -6.57
N PRO A 210 -11.23 9.80 -5.49
CA PRO A 210 -10.41 9.76 -4.30
C PRO A 210 -8.95 9.44 -4.61
N GLY A 211 -8.00 10.25 -4.12
CA GLY A 211 -6.59 10.04 -4.40
C GLY A 211 -5.67 10.67 -3.37
N ILE A 212 -4.37 10.47 -3.61
CA ILE A 212 -3.32 11.11 -2.81
C ILE A 212 -2.85 12.37 -3.51
N THR A 213 -2.84 13.45 -2.76
CA THR A 213 -2.40 14.78 -3.16
C THR A 213 -1.26 15.25 -2.26
N MET A 214 -0.66 16.38 -2.60
CA MET A 214 0.35 17.02 -1.74
C MET A 214 -0.18 17.39 -0.35
N ARG A 215 -1.51 17.57 -0.19
CA ARG A 215 -2.14 17.86 1.10
C ARG A 215 -2.12 16.63 2.00
N ASP A 216 -2.36 15.45 1.43
CA ASP A 216 -2.30 14.17 2.15
C ASP A 216 -0.86 13.87 2.60
N VAL A 217 0.12 14.07 1.72
CA VAL A 217 1.56 13.92 2.04
C VAL A 217 1.95 14.81 3.21
N ARG A 218 1.61 16.11 3.12
CA ARG A 218 1.89 17.08 4.19
C ARG A 218 1.26 16.65 5.51
N PHE A 219 -0.01 16.29 5.49
CA PHE A 219 -0.74 15.85 6.69
C PHE A 219 -0.05 14.66 7.35
N VAL A 220 0.25 13.62 6.58
CA VAL A 220 0.94 12.41 7.05
C VAL A 220 2.26 12.73 7.72
N MET A 221 3.07 13.60 7.12
CA MET A 221 4.37 14.02 7.67
C MET A 221 4.22 14.82 8.97
N LEU A 222 3.21 15.69 9.06
CA LEU A 222 2.94 16.45 10.29
C LEU A 222 2.47 15.54 11.42
N VAL A 223 1.62 14.56 11.14
CA VAL A 223 1.17 13.58 12.14
C VAL A 223 2.33 12.70 12.62
N ASP A 224 3.18 12.23 11.71
CA ASP A 224 4.35 11.42 12.10
C ASP A 224 5.33 12.24 12.95
N LYS A 225 5.61 13.49 12.56
CA LYS A 225 6.42 14.42 13.34
C LYS A 225 5.83 14.64 14.75
N LEU A 226 4.53 14.94 14.85
CA LEU A 226 3.82 15.08 16.12
C LEU A 226 4.01 13.85 17.01
N PHE A 227 3.83 12.65 16.44
CA PHE A 227 3.97 11.40 17.18
C PHE A 227 5.39 11.24 17.73
N ARG A 228 6.42 11.51 16.91
CA ARG A 228 7.83 11.42 17.32
C ARG A 228 8.19 12.43 18.39
N ASP A 229 7.80 13.69 18.23
CA ASP A 229 8.23 14.79 19.08
C ASP A 229 7.59 14.73 20.48
N ARG A 230 6.38 14.16 20.61
CA ARG A 230 5.59 14.18 21.84
C ARG A 230 5.30 12.82 22.46
N PHE A 231 5.18 11.77 21.66
CA PHE A 231 4.65 10.49 22.13
C PHE A 231 5.69 9.36 22.12
N LEU A 232 6.80 9.50 21.38
CA LEU A 232 7.91 8.58 21.53
C LEU A 232 8.69 8.88 22.81
N PRO A 233 9.01 7.85 23.62
CA PRO A 233 9.89 8.04 24.77
C PRO A 233 11.24 8.57 24.29
N LEU A 234 11.70 9.67 24.87
CA LEU A 234 13.12 10.01 24.78
C LEU A 234 13.87 8.85 25.41
N ALA A 235 14.81 8.24 24.68
CA ALA A 235 15.74 7.31 25.30
C ALA A 235 16.51 8.11 26.35
N SER A 236 16.14 7.93 27.63
CA SER A 236 16.86 8.56 28.73
C SER A 236 18.27 7.99 28.71
N GLU A 237 19.26 8.85 28.49
CA GLU A 237 20.69 8.49 28.45
C GLU A 237 21.20 7.88 29.78
N SER A 238 20.35 7.82 30.83
CA SER A 238 20.71 7.42 32.18
C SER A 238 20.41 5.95 32.54
N ASP A 239 19.80 5.14 31.67
CA ASP A 239 19.60 3.71 31.94
C ASP A 239 20.72 2.87 31.29
N SER A 240 21.98 3.18 31.63
CA SER A 240 23.14 2.36 31.26
C SER A 240 23.16 0.99 31.95
N ASP A 241 22.30 0.78 32.95
CA ASP A 241 22.22 -0.47 33.73
C ASP A 241 21.10 -1.41 33.25
N PHE A 242 20.31 -1.02 32.25
CA PHE A 242 19.36 -1.92 31.62
C PHE A 242 20.09 -2.82 30.62
N GLN A 243 20.85 -3.80 31.13
CA GLN A 243 21.30 -4.92 30.29
C GLN A 243 20.05 -5.65 29.78
N PRO A 244 19.81 -5.71 28.45
CA PRO A 244 18.71 -6.48 27.92
C PRO A 244 19.03 -7.97 28.15
N ALA A 245 18.47 -8.54 29.20
CA ALA A 245 18.27 -9.97 29.26
C ALA A 245 17.32 -10.33 28.10
N ASP A 246 17.85 -11.06 27.12
CA ASP A 246 17.26 -11.45 25.85
C ASP A 246 17.53 -10.49 24.67
N ASP A 247 18.36 -10.98 23.73
CA ASP A 247 18.78 -10.40 22.44
C ASP A 247 17.65 -10.03 21.45
N ASN A 248 16.39 -9.93 21.89
CA ASN A 248 15.23 -9.61 21.04
C ASN A 248 14.33 -8.48 21.58
N LYS A 249 14.73 -7.76 22.64
CA LYS A 249 13.89 -6.72 23.27
C LYS A 249 14.56 -5.34 23.37
N THR A 250 15.39 -4.96 22.40
CA THR A 250 15.68 -3.53 22.22
C THR A 250 14.39 -2.82 21.84
N GLY A 251 13.78 -2.12 22.79
CA GLY A 251 12.55 -1.34 22.65
C GLY A 251 12.65 -0.13 21.71
N LEU A 252 13.74 -0.01 20.97
CA LEU A 252 13.82 0.86 19.82
C LEU A 252 13.33 0.09 18.59
N VAL A 253 12.10 0.40 18.22
CA VAL A 253 11.45 -0.15 17.04
C VAL A 253 12.22 0.22 15.80
N SER A 254 12.88 -0.78 15.21
CA SER A 254 13.20 -0.76 13.80
C SER A 254 11.88 -0.59 13.06
N LEU A 255 11.56 0.60 12.54
CA LEU A 255 10.37 0.83 11.69
C LEU A 255 10.56 0.23 10.28
N VAL A 256 11.51 -0.67 10.09
CA VAL A 256 11.86 -1.23 8.78
C VAL A 256 10.90 -2.37 8.46
N TYR A 257 9.74 -2.02 7.94
CA TYR A 257 8.87 -2.98 7.27
C TYR A 257 9.58 -3.47 6.01
N PRO A 258 9.65 -4.79 5.75
CA PRO A 258 10.07 -5.24 4.43
C PRO A 258 9.10 -4.65 3.39
N PRO A 259 9.62 -4.16 2.25
CA PRO A 259 8.78 -3.61 1.20
C PRO A 259 7.73 -4.64 0.79
N GLN A 260 6.47 -4.22 0.72
CA GLN A 260 5.41 -5.05 0.15
C GLN A 260 5.76 -5.27 -1.32
N VAL A 261 6.14 -6.50 -1.67
CA VAL A 261 6.31 -6.89 -3.06
C VAL A 261 4.92 -6.89 -3.69
N TYR A 262 4.63 -5.93 -4.56
CA TYR A 262 3.40 -5.90 -5.35
C TYR A 262 3.47 -7.03 -6.41
N ALA A 263 3.31 -8.27 -5.96
CA ALA A 263 3.44 -9.46 -6.79
C ALA A 263 2.21 -9.67 -7.69
N ASN A 264 2.48 -10.23 -8.87
CA ASN A 264 1.57 -10.52 -9.98
C ASN A 264 1.07 -9.31 -10.77
N ILE A 265 1.96 -8.81 -11.62
CA ILE A 265 1.59 -7.94 -12.73
C ILE A 265 1.92 -8.72 -14.01
N ASP A 266 0.93 -8.79 -14.91
CA ASP A 266 1.10 -9.27 -16.28
C ASP A 266 2.33 -8.60 -16.89
N SER A 267 3.34 -9.39 -17.25
CA SER A 267 4.71 -8.93 -17.45
C SER A 267 4.83 -7.99 -18.64
N GLY A 268 4.06 -8.19 -19.70
CA GLY A 268 4.12 -7.36 -20.91
C GLY A 268 3.55 -5.95 -20.71
N SER A 269 2.37 -5.85 -20.11
CA SER A 269 1.72 -4.55 -19.87
C SER A 269 2.45 -3.72 -18.80
N HIS A 270 3.03 -4.36 -17.80
CA HIS A 270 3.82 -3.68 -16.78
C HIS A 270 5.10 -3.04 -17.32
N LEU A 271 5.83 -3.74 -18.19
CA LEU A 271 7.08 -3.24 -18.76
C LEU A 271 6.85 -1.96 -19.57
N LYS A 272 5.79 -1.92 -20.40
CA LYS A 272 5.41 -0.71 -21.14
C LYS A 272 5.11 0.47 -20.22
N MET A 273 4.51 0.23 -19.06
CA MET A 273 4.25 1.29 -18.07
C MET A 273 5.55 1.78 -17.43
N ILE A 274 6.47 0.87 -17.09
CA ILE A 274 7.80 1.23 -16.56
C ILE A 274 8.56 2.09 -17.57
N GLU A 275 8.59 1.70 -18.84
CA GLU A 275 9.26 2.45 -19.91
C GLU A 275 8.67 3.85 -20.11
N LYS A 276 7.33 3.96 -20.15
CA LYS A 276 6.63 5.24 -20.21
C LYS A 276 6.96 6.13 -19.01
N LEU A 277 6.95 5.56 -17.81
CA LEU A 277 7.24 6.26 -16.57
C LEU A 277 8.70 6.76 -16.55
N ALA A 278 9.66 5.90 -16.87
CA ALA A 278 11.07 6.26 -16.97
C ALA A 278 11.29 7.38 -18.01
N SER A 279 10.65 7.29 -19.17
CA SER A 279 10.72 8.33 -20.21
C SER A 279 10.10 9.66 -19.76
N SER A 280 8.99 9.61 -19.00
CA SER A 280 8.34 10.80 -18.44
C SER A 280 9.24 11.51 -17.43
N ILE A 281 9.92 10.73 -16.57
CA ILE A 281 10.88 11.24 -15.57
C ILE A 281 12.13 11.84 -16.24
N GLN A 282 12.66 11.19 -17.28
CA GLN A 282 13.82 11.70 -18.01
C GLN A 282 13.53 13.08 -18.64
N LYS A 283 12.30 13.31 -19.09
CA LYS A 283 11.88 14.61 -19.65
C LYS A 283 11.78 15.73 -18.63
N SER A 284 11.70 15.42 -17.33
CA SER A 284 11.58 16.46 -16.29
C SER A 284 12.92 17.03 -15.82
N ASP A 285 14.02 16.82 -16.57
CA ASP A 285 15.35 17.41 -16.33
C ASP A 285 15.85 17.28 -14.87
N THR A 286 15.63 16.10 -14.28
CA THR A 286 16.14 15.83 -12.93
C THR A 286 17.60 15.41 -13.01
N SER A 287 18.49 16.18 -12.37
CA SER A 287 19.95 15.91 -12.36
C SER A 287 20.31 14.66 -11.55
N GLU A 288 19.37 14.11 -10.79
CA GLU A 288 19.58 12.97 -9.90
C GLU A 288 18.97 11.70 -10.50
N SER A 289 19.80 10.66 -10.63
CA SER A 289 19.35 9.38 -11.16
C SER A 289 18.38 8.70 -10.19
N ILE A 290 17.11 8.59 -10.57
CA ILE A 290 16.11 7.86 -9.77
C ILE A 290 16.39 6.34 -9.86
N PRO A 291 16.47 5.62 -8.72
CA PRO A 291 16.69 4.18 -8.74
C PRO A 291 15.60 3.42 -9.51
N ALA A 292 16.01 2.44 -10.32
CA ALA A 292 15.08 1.64 -11.13
C ALA A 292 14.02 0.91 -10.28
N GLU A 293 14.37 0.48 -9.06
CA GLU A 293 13.43 -0.14 -8.12
C GLU A 293 12.29 0.81 -7.74
N SER A 294 12.58 2.10 -7.52
CA SER A 294 11.57 3.11 -7.21
C SER A 294 10.59 3.29 -8.38
N ILE A 295 11.09 3.29 -9.62
CA ILE A 295 10.28 3.35 -10.84
C ILE A 295 9.37 2.11 -10.94
N GLN A 296 9.93 0.90 -10.73
CA GLN A 296 9.15 -0.34 -10.77
C GLN A 296 8.05 -0.36 -9.70
N ARG A 297 8.37 0.09 -8.48
CA ARG A 297 7.41 0.19 -7.39
C ARG A 297 6.27 1.16 -7.72
N LEU A 298 6.61 2.33 -8.29
CA LEU A 298 5.60 3.31 -8.72
C LEU A 298 4.74 2.78 -9.87
N ALA A 299 5.32 2.11 -10.87
CA ALA A 299 4.57 1.48 -11.95
C ALA A 299 3.57 0.44 -11.39
N GLY A 300 3.98 -0.40 -10.45
CA GLY A 300 3.08 -1.36 -9.80
C GLY A 300 1.93 -0.69 -9.05
N LEU A 301 2.22 0.43 -8.39
CA LEU A 301 1.26 1.25 -7.66
C LEU A 301 0.20 1.87 -8.60
N ILE A 302 0.64 2.52 -9.67
CA ILE A 302 -0.22 3.13 -10.70
C ILE A 302 -1.04 2.04 -11.42
N SER A 303 -0.42 0.91 -11.77
CA SER A 303 -1.11 -0.23 -12.36
C SER A 303 -2.23 -0.75 -11.45
N SER A 304 -2.00 -0.82 -10.15
CA SER A 304 -3.01 -1.28 -9.17
C SER A 304 -4.24 -0.37 -9.11
N ILE A 305 -4.05 0.95 -9.31
CA ILE A 305 -5.15 1.93 -9.37
C ILE A 305 -6.05 1.64 -10.56
N PHE A 306 -5.47 1.54 -11.76
CA PHE A 306 -6.24 1.36 -13.00
C PHE A 306 -6.72 -0.07 -13.23
N ARG A 307 -6.14 -1.07 -12.54
CA ARG A 307 -6.61 -2.46 -12.64
C ARG A 307 -7.95 -2.68 -11.95
N HIS A 308 -8.25 -1.91 -10.91
CA HIS A 308 -9.38 -2.18 -10.05
C HIS A 308 -10.44 -1.11 -10.21
N ARG A 309 -11.63 -1.53 -10.63
CA ARG A 309 -12.84 -0.70 -10.77
C ARG A 309 -12.76 0.41 -11.83
N PHE A 310 -11.67 0.45 -12.59
CA PHE A 310 -11.72 0.95 -13.96
C PHE A 310 -12.04 -0.20 -14.90
N CYS A 311 -12.82 0.12 -15.93
CA CYS A 311 -13.23 -0.84 -16.93
C CYS A 311 -12.02 -1.21 -17.81
N PRO A 312 -11.67 -2.50 -17.96
CA PRO A 312 -10.58 -2.91 -18.83
C PRO A 312 -10.86 -2.69 -20.32
N CYS A 313 -12.12 -2.43 -20.69
CA CYS A 313 -12.52 -2.11 -22.07
C CYS A 313 -12.26 -0.63 -22.41
N CYS A 314 -12.81 0.30 -21.62
CA CYS A 314 -12.81 1.74 -21.93
C CYS A 314 -11.95 2.61 -21.00
N GLY A 315 -11.39 2.02 -19.94
CA GLY A 315 -10.53 2.74 -19.00
C GLY A 315 -11.26 3.78 -18.13
N LEU A 316 -12.59 3.74 -18.02
CA LEU A 316 -13.42 4.61 -17.18
C LEU A 316 -13.85 3.92 -15.86
N PRO A 317 -14.21 4.68 -14.80
CA PRO A 317 -14.44 4.15 -13.45
C PRO A 317 -15.79 3.43 -13.27
N HIS A 318 -16.04 2.36 -14.03
CA HIS A 318 -17.21 1.49 -13.87
C HIS A 318 -16.84 0.02 -14.05
N ARG A 319 -17.77 -0.89 -13.76
CA ARG A 319 -17.53 -2.33 -13.99
C ARG A 319 -17.54 -2.65 -15.47
N LEU A 320 -16.84 -3.71 -15.86
CA LEU A 320 -16.89 -4.20 -17.24
C LEU A 320 -18.32 -4.50 -17.67
N THR A 321 -19.13 -5.14 -16.82
CA THR A 321 -20.54 -5.48 -17.12
C THR A 321 -21.44 -4.26 -17.37
N GLU A 322 -21.03 -3.09 -16.89
CA GLU A 322 -21.75 -1.82 -17.05
C GLU A 322 -21.25 -1.03 -18.27
N CYS A 323 -20.21 -1.52 -18.96
CA CYS A 323 -19.59 -0.83 -20.08
C CYS A 323 -20.46 -0.94 -21.34
N PRO A 324 -20.94 0.19 -21.91
CA PRO A 324 -21.83 0.16 -23.07
C PRO A 324 -21.13 -0.35 -24.33
N VAL A 325 -19.82 -0.11 -24.45
CA VAL A 325 -19.02 -0.43 -25.65
C VAL A 325 -18.31 -1.78 -25.57
N ARG A 326 -18.42 -2.55 -24.48
CA ARG A 326 -17.62 -3.79 -24.30
C ARG A 326 -17.87 -4.88 -25.33
N PHE A 327 -19.06 -4.91 -25.94
CA PHE A 327 -19.39 -5.90 -26.96
C PHE A 327 -18.74 -5.58 -28.31
N GLU A 328 -18.56 -4.28 -28.61
CA GLU A 328 -17.88 -3.81 -29.82
C GLU A 328 -16.36 -3.93 -29.70
N TYR A 329 -15.84 -3.83 -28.47
CA TYR A 329 -14.41 -3.86 -28.17
C TYR A 329 -14.08 -5.05 -27.25
N PRO A 330 -13.92 -6.26 -27.81
CA PRO A 330 -13.47 -7.43 -27.06
C PRO A 330 -12.01 -7.24 -26.56
N PRO A 331 -11.54 -8.10 -25.64
CA PRO A 331 -10.13 -8.10 -25.24
C PRO A 331 -9.21 -8.26 -26.45
N THR A 332 -8.02 -7.67 -26.39
CA THR A 332 -6.96 -7.95 -27.37
C THR A 332 -6.64 -9.45 -27.41
N THR A 333 -6.20 -9.96 -28.56
CA THR A 333 -5.96 -11.39 -28.82
C THR A 333 -5.10 -12.09 -27.76
N GLU A 334 -4.21 -11.38 -27.09
CA GLU A 334 -3.38 -11.92 -26.00
C GLU A 334 -4.18 -12.37 -24.75
N GLN A 335 -5.42 -11.88 -24.55
CA GLN A 335 -6.24 -12.25 -23.40
C GLN A 335 -7.24 -13.37 -23.71
N LEU A 336 -6.88 -14.59 -23.33
CA LEU A 336 -7.77 -15.75 -23.39
C LEU A 336 -8.89 -15.67 -22.34
N CYS A 337 -10.10 -16.06 -22.75
CA CYS A 337 -11.21 -16.21 -21.82
C CYS A 337 -10.87 -17.23 -20.73
N LYS A 338 -11.10 -16.87 -19.46
CA LYS A 338 -10.78 -17.73 -18.32
C LYS A 338 -11.59 -19.03 -18.30
N HIS A 339 -12.80 -19.02 -18.88
CA HIS A 339 -13.73 -20.14 -18.89
C HIS A 339 -13.47 -21.11 -20.04
N CYS A 340 -13.43 -20.62 -21.29
CA CYS A 340 -13.34 -21.49 -22.47
C CYS A 340 -11.95 -21.51 -23.14
N LYS A 341 -11.00 -20.70 -22.64
CA LYS A 341 -9.64 -20.52 -23.21
C LYS A 341 -9.61 -20.05 -24.66
N LYS A 342 -10.70 -19.46 -25.17
CA LYS A 342 -10.77 -18.84 -26.51
C LYS A 342 -10.63 -17.33 -26.45
N GLU A 343 -10.17 -16.74 -27.54
CA GLU A 343 -10.05 -15.29 -27.74
C GLU A 343 -11.40 -14.65 -28.13
N GLY A 344 -11.41 -13.32 -28.28
CA GLY A 344 -12.51 -12.59 -28.93
C GLY A 344 -13.73 -12.26 -28.07
N HIS A 345 -13.71 -12.57 -26.76
CA HIS A 345 -14.78 -12.17 -25.86
C HIS A 345 -14.29 -12.01 -24.42
N TRP A 346 -14.97 -11.16 -23.66
CA TRP A 346 -14.70 -11.02 -22.24
C TRP A 346 -15.14 -12.26 -21.49
N SER A 347 -14.39 -12.64 -20.44
CA SER A 347 -14.77 -13.79 -19.60
C SER A 347 -16.16 -13.62 -18.96
N SER A 348 -16.58 -12.40 -18.68
CA SER A 348 -17.92 -12.07 -18.18
C SER A 348 -19.05 -12.35 -19.17
N ASP A 349 -18.72 -12.42 -20.47
CA ASP A 349 -19.68 -12.63 -21.56
C ASP A 349 -19.58 -14.05 -22.13
N CYS A 350 -18.78 -14.92 -21.49
CA CYS A 350 -18.60 -16.28 -21.94
C CYS A 350 -19.85 -17.12 -21.69
N GLU A 351 -20.37 -17.77 -22.72
CA GLU A 351 -21.49 -18.72 -22.63
C GLU A 351 -21.17 -19.98 -21.79
N GLN A 352 -19.90 -20.23 -21.50
CA GLN A 352 -19.44 -21.30 -20.62
C GLN A 352 -19.29 -20.85 -19.16
N ALA A 353 -19.49 -19.56 -18.86
CA ALA A 353 -19.46 -19.07 -17.48
C ALA A 353 -20.56 -19.75 -16.65
N GLY A 354 -20.17 -20.41 -15.56
CA GLY A 354 -21.10 -21.11 -14.66
C GLY A 354 -21.47 -22.54 -15.07
N LYS A 355 -20.97 -23.05 -16.20
CA LYS A 355 -21.05 -24.48 -16.51
C LYS A 355 -19.92 -25.21 -15.75
N PRO A 356 -20.21 -26.34 -15.05
CA PRO A 356 -19.15 -27.14 -14.47
C PRO A 356 -18.20 -27.59 -15.59
N GLU A 357 -16.88 -27.47 -15.39
CA GLU A 357 -15.89 -28.05 -16.30
C GLU A 357 -16.15 -29.56 -16.35
N ASN A 358 -16.75 -30.03 -17.44
CA ASN A 358 -16.67 -31.44 -17.80
C ASN A 358 -15.19 -31.69 -18.16
N ARG A 359 -14.41 -32.12 -17.17
CA ARG A 359 -13.12 -32.79 -17.39
C ARG A 359 -13.39 -34.10 -18.13
N ASN A 360 -13.60 -34.02 -19.44
CA ASN A 360 -13.45 -35.17 -20.32
C ASN A 360 -12.01 -35.15 -20.84
N ASP A 361 -11.13 -35.79 -20.08
CA ASP A 361 -9.90 -36.34 -20.62
C ASP A 361 -10.29 -37.45 -21.60
N ASN A 362 -10.44 -37.09 -22.88
CA ASN A 362 -10.47 -38.07 -23.96
C ASN A 362 -9.72 -37.47 -25.15
N VAL A 363 -8.39 -37.53 -25.05
CA VAL A 363 -7.52 -37.50 -26.22
C VAL A 363 -7.75 -38.83 -26.96
N VAL A 364 -8.73 -38.86 -27.86
CA VAL A 364 -8.76 -39.86 -28.92
C VAL A 364 -7.82 -39.34 -29.99
N VAL A 365 -6.58 -39.85 -29.97
CA VAL A 365 -5.70 -39.78 -31.13
C VAL A 365 -6.35 -40.64 -32.21
N ASN A 366 -6.99 -40.01 -33.20
CA ASN A 366 -7.35 -40.70 -34.43
C ASN A 366 -6.42 -40.20 -35.54
N SER A 367 -5.37 -40.98 -35.77
CA SER A 367 -4.48 -40.88 -36.91
C SER A 367 -5.15 -41.56 -38.10
N SER A 368 -5.71 -40.77 -39.02
CA SER A 368 -5.99 -41.23 -40.39
C SER A 368 -5.29 -40.29 -41.35
N LEU A 369 -4.06 -40.66 -41.72
CA LEU A 369 -3.37 -40.10 -42.87
C LEU A 369 -3.68 -41.01 -44.06
N GLU A 370 -4.39 -40.44 -45.03
CA GLU A 370 -4.51 -40.93 -46.39
C GLU A 370 -3.11 -41.12 -46.98
N GLY A 371 -2.86 -42.29 -47.55
CA GLY A 371 -1.70 -42.59 -48.37
C GLY A 371 -2.16 -43.18 -49.69
N SER A 372 -2.14 -42.36 -50.73
CA SER A 372 -1.89 -42.79 -52.12
C SER A 372 -0.64 -42.04 -52.57
N PRO A 373 0.29 -42.69 -53.30
CA PRO A 373 0.14 -42.73 -54.76
C PRO A 373 0.62 -44.01 -55.47
N GLU A 374 0.10 -44.16 -56.70
CA GLU A 374 0.63 -44.75 -57.95
C GLU A 374 1.75 -45.82 -57.88
N VAL A 375 1.48 -47.03 -58.43
CA VAL A 375 1.66 -47.46 -59.85
C VAL A 375 0.79 -48.68 -60.11
#